data_AF-A0A916WZI2-F1
#
_entry.id   AF-A0A916WZI2-F1
#
_cell.length_a   1.000
_cell.length_b   1.000
_cell.length_c   1.000
_cell.angle_alpha   90.00
_cell.angle_beta   90.00
_cell.angle_gamma   90.00
#
_symmetry.space_group_name_H-M   'P 1'
#
loop_
_entity.id
_entity.type
_entity.pdbx_description
1 polymer ?
#
loop_
_entity_poly.entity_id
_entity_poly.type
_entity_poly.pdbx_seq_one_letter_code
_entity_poly.pdbx_strand_id
1 'polypeptide(L)'
;MLLAHAVTLAEARSYIAALAGQAATFDGSVEYEHALLYLDLIHGQDVPALDTQGLTDDRAILHAIAVSAVKELTDHGVDTLQVELLLDMLDVARDRDNPDPEPSGL
;
A
#
# COMPACT_ATOMS: atom_id res chain seq x y z
N MET A 1 -15.12 -7.53 12.05
CA MET A 1 -15.07 -6.22 11.36
C MET A 1 -16.42 -5.83 10.77
N LEU A 2 -16.72 -4.53 10.57
CA LEU A 2 -17.89 -4.06 9.79
C LEU A 2 -17.63 -4.18 8.29
N LEU A 3 -18.68 -4.31 7.46
CA LEU A 3 -18.53 -4.46 6.01
C LEU A 3 -17.77 -3.29 5.37
N ALA A 4 -18.08 -2.04 5.76
CA ALA A 4 -17.40 -0.86 5.21
C ALA A 4 -15.88 -0.92 5.48
N HIS A 5 -15.48 -1.22 6.72
CA HIS A 5 -14.07 -1.42 7.08
C HIS A 5 -13.45 -2.57 6.28
N ALA A 6 -14.14 -3.70 6.13
CA ALA A 6 -13.62 -4.83 5.36
C ALA A 6 -13.39 -4.48 3.88
N VAL A 7 -14.25 -3.63 3.28
CA VAL A 7 -14.07 -3.14 1.91
C VAL A 7 -12.85 -2.23 1.83
N THR A 8 -12.73 -1.24 2.71
CA THR A 8 -11.59 -0.31 2.74
C THR A 8 -10.27 -1.04 2.98
N LEU A 9 -10.26 -2.03 3.87
CA LEU A 9 -9.10 -2.87 4.13
C LEU A 9 -8.75 -3.75 2.93
N ALA A 10 -9.73 -4.38 2.29
CA ALA A 10 -9.50 -5.17 1.08
C ALA A 10 -8.94 -4.30 -0.05
N GLU A 11 -9.43 -3.07 -0.20
CA GLU A 11 -8.91 -2.10 -1.17
C GLU A 11 -7.44 -1.77 -0.86
N ALA A 12 -7.13 -1.29 0.34
CA ALA A 12 -5.75 -0.99 0.74
C ALA A 12 -4.80 -2.15 0.47
N ARG A 13 -5.16 -3.37 0.90
CA ARG A 13 -4.35 -4.58 0.68
C ARG A 13 -4.16 -4.90 -0.80
N SER A 14 -5.22 -4.81 -1.60
CA SER A 14 -5.16 -5.17 -3.02
C SER A 14 -4.28 -4.21 -3.81
N TYR A 15 -4.38 -2.91 -3.54
CA TYR A 15 -3.55 -1.91 -4.21
C TYR A 15 -2.07 -1.97 -3.76
N ILE A 16 -1.79 -2.24 -2.48
CA ILE A 16 -0.41 -2.45 -2.00
C ILE A 16 0.19 -3.73 -2.61
N ALA A 17 -0.58 -4.83 -2.67
CA ALA A 17 -0.12 -6.07 -3.29
C ALA A 17 0.12 -5.91 -4.80
N ALA A 18 -0.71 -5.13 -5.50
CA ALA A 18 -0.50 -4.80 -6.90
C ALA A 18 0.80 -4.00 -7.09
N LEU A 19 1.07 -3.01 -6.22
CA LEU A 19 2.34 -2.26 -6.24
C LEU A 19 3.54 -3.19 -6.01
N ALA A 20 3.46 -4.10 -5.03
CA ALA A 20 4.53 -5.06 -4.76
C ALA A 20 4.81 -5.98 -5.96
N GLY A 21 3.76 -6.45 -6.64
CA GLY A 21 3.87 -7.33 -7.81
C GLY A 21 4.30 -6.62 -9.10
N GLN A 22 4.08 -5.31 -9.20
CA GLN A 22 4.40 -4.50 -10.39
C GLN A 22 5.61 -3.58 -10.21
N ALA A 23 6.24 -3.60 -9.04
CA ALA A 23 7.40 -2.81 -8.71
C ALA A 23 8.49 -2.92 -9.80
N ALA A 24 9.05 -1.78 -10.19
CA ALA A 24 10.17 -1.67 -11.11
C ALA A 24 11.50 -2.11 -10.46
N THR A 25 11.61 -2.09 -9.13
CA THR A 25 12.81 -2.55 -8.42
C THR A 25 12.47 -3.65 -7.41
N PHE A 26 13.45 -4.52 -7.15
CA PHE A 26 13.32 -5.53 -6.10
C PHE A 26 13.17 -4.89 -4.72
N ASP A 27 13.97 -3.86 -4.43
CA ASP A 27 13.88 -3.11 -3.17
C ASP A 27 12.49 -2.48 -2.99
N GLY A 28 11.93 -1.88 -4.04
CA GLY A 28 10.56 -1.34 -4.04
C GLY A 28 9.51 -2.41 -3.75
N SER A 29 9.62 -3.57 -4.43
CA SER A 29 8.75 -4.73 -4.18
C SER A 29 8.79 -5.16 -2.72
N VAL A 30 9.98 -5.29 -2.14
CA VAL A 30 10.18 -5.69 -0.74
C VAL A 30 9.56 -4.69 0.23
N GLU A 31 9.72 -3.38 0.01
CA GLU A 31 9.13 -2.38 0.91
C GLU A 31 7.59 -2.33 0.82
N TYR A 32 7.01 -2.56 -0.36
CA TYR A 32 5.55 -2.72 -0.48
C TYR A 32 5.05 -3.98 0.25
N GLU A 33 5.78 -5.10 0.19
CA GLU A 33 5.46 -6.29 0.97
C GLU A 33 5.55 -6.02 2.49
N HIS A 34 6.55 -5.26 2.94
CA HIS A 34 6.64 -4.84 4.34
C HIS A 34 5.43 -3.99 4.77
N ALA A 35 4.99 -3.06 3.93
CA ALA A 35 3.79 -2.26 4.20
C ALA A 35 2.54 -3.16 4.30
N LEU A 36 2.39 -4.15 3.43
CA LEU A 36 1.29 -5.11 3.47
C LEU A 36 1.32 -5.96 4.76
N LEU A 37 2.50 -6.45 5.16
CA LEU A 37 2.67 -7.22 6.39
C LEU A 37 2.35 -6.39 7.64
N TYR A 38 2.73 -5.11 7.65
CA TYR A 38 2.40 -4.20 8.74
C TYR A 38 0.89 -3.93 8.81
N LEU A 39 0.24 -3.72 7.66
CA LEU A 39 -1.22 -3.58 7.59
C LEU A 39 -1.95 -4.83 8.13
N ASP A 40 -1.46 -6.02 7.77
CA ASP A 40 -2.00 -7.28 8.27
C ASP A 40 -1.75 -7.45 9.78
N LEU A 41 -0.59 -7.01 10.29
CA LEU A 41 -0.27 -7.01 11.72
C LEU A 41 -1.26 -6.17 12.54
N ILE A 42 -1.62 -4.98 12.04
CA ILE A 42 -2.59 -4.08 12.70
C ILE A 42 -3.98 -4.73 12.81
N HIS A 43 -4.36 -5.57 11.83
CA HIS A 43 -5.69 -6.19 11.75
C HIS A 43 -5.73 -7.64 12.29
N GLY A 44 -4.58 -8.23 12.61
CA GLY A 44 -4.48 -9.54 13.24
C GLY A 44 -4.94 -10.69 12.34
N GLN A 45 -5.97 -11.43 12.74
CA GLN A 45 -6.49 -12.58 11.98
C GLN A 45 -7.78 -12.26 11.21
N ASP A 46 -8.35 -11.07 11.40
CA ASP A 46 -9.57 -10.61 10.72
C ASP A 46 -9.15 -9.80 9.49
N VAL A 47 -8.71 -10.49 8.43
CA VAL A 47 -8.15 -9.85 7.23
C VAL A 47 -8.88 -10.36 5.97
N PRO A 48 -9.59 -9.49 5.22
CA PRO A 48 -10.30 -9.87 4.01
C PRO A 48 -9.32 -10.21 2.89
N ALA A 49 -9.63 -11.15 1.99
CA ALA A 49 -8.76 -11.51 0.87
C ALA A 49 -8.44 -10.29 -0.02
N LEU A 50 -7.22 -10.25 -0.57
CA LEU A 50 -6.83 -9.30 -1.61
C LEU A 50 -7.34 -9.77 -2.98
N ASP A 51 -7.63 -8.83 -3.87
CA ASP A 51 -8.00 -9.07 -5.26
C ASP A 51 -7.29 -8.08 -6.18
N THR A 52 -6.25 -8.54 -6.85
CA THR A 52 -5.49 -7.73 -7.82
C THR A 52 -6.02 -7.85 -9.24
N GLN A 53 -7.06 -8.66 -9.48
CA GLN A 53 -7.56 -8.91 -10.83
C GLN A 53 -8.29 -7.69 -11.39
N GLY A 54 -7.83 -7.22 -12.56
CA GLY A 54 -8.46 -6.09 -13.26
C GLY A 54 -8.08 -4.71 -12.71
N LEU A 55 -7.13 -4.65 -11.75
CA LEU A 55 -6.47 -3.40 -11.39
C LEU A 55 -5.62 -2.90 -12.57
N THR A 56 -5.40 -1.58 -12.61
CA THR A 56 -4.55 -0.94 -13.62
C THR A 56 -3.08 -1.29 -13.40
N ASP A 57 -2.27 -1.22 -14.46
CA ASP A 57 -0.80 -1.34 -14.38
C ASP A 57 -0.12 0.04 -14.18
N ASP A 58 -0.89 1.13 -14.07
CA ASP A 58 -0.36 2.46 -13.76
C ASP A 58 -0.03 2.57 -12.26
N ARG A 59 1.25 2.41 -11.93
CA ARG A 59 1.74 2.47 -10.54
C ARG A 59 1.43 3.78 -9.83
N ALA A 60 1.33 4.91 -10.55
CA ALA A 60 0.99 6.18 -9.91
C ALA A 60 -0.48 6.20 -9.47
N ILE A 61 -1.38 5.63 -10.29
CA ILE A 61 -2.79 5.45 -9.93
C ILE A 61 -2.92 4.46 -8.77
N LEU A 62 -2.23 3.31 -8.83
CA LEU A 62 -2.25 2.32 -7.77
C LEU A 62 -1.80 2.93 -6.42
N HIS A 63 -0.70 3.70 -6.43
CA HIS A 63 -0.20 4.38 -5.23
C HIS A 63 -1.18 5.39 -4.67
N ALA A 64 -1.81 6.20 -5.53
CA ALA A 64 -2.80 7.18 -5.09
C ALA A 64 -4.00 6.52 -4.40
N ILE A 65 -4.48 5.39 -4.92
CA ILE A 65 -5.61 4.67 -4.35
C ILE A 65 -5.19 3.95 -3.06
N ALA A 66 -4.02 3.30 -3.01
CA ALA A 66 -3.48 2.70 -1.79
C ALA A 66 -3.40 3.73 -0.64
N VAL A 67 -2.85 4.92 -0.90
CA VAL A 67 -2.75 6.02 0.07
C VAL A 67 -4.13 6.50 0.52
N SER A 68 -5.10 6.61 -0.41
CA SER A 68 -6.47 7.03 -0.07
C SER A 68 -7.15 6.01 0.85
N ALA A 69 -7.11 4.72 0.49
CA ALA A 69 -7.71 3.65 1.25
C ALA A 69 -7.08 3.51 2.65
N VAL A 70 -5.74 3.64 2.74
CA VAL A 70 -5.04 3.63 4.04
C VAL A 70 -5.48 4.78 4.93
N LYS A 71 -5.68 5.99 4.39
CA LYS A 71 -6.19 7.14 5.16
C LYS A 71 -7.61 6.89 5.68
N GLU A 72 -8.47 6.32 4.86
CA GLU A 72 -9.87 6.01 5.21
C GLU A 72 -9.99 4.99 6.36
N LEU A 73 -8.96 4.17 6.63
CA LEU A 73 -8.95 3.28 7.79
C LEU A 73 -9.12 4.03 9.13
N THR A 74 -8.74 5.30 9.21
CA THR A 74 -8.99 6.12 10.41
C THR A 74 -10.48 6.32 10.70
N ASP A 75 -11.31 6.41 9.66
CA ASP A 75 -12.78 6.51 9.79
C ASP A 75 -13.41 5.18 10.29
N HIS A 76 -12.63 4.10 10.26
CA HIS A 76 -13.01 2.79 10.77
C HIS A 76 -12.40 2.47 12.15
N GLY A 77 -11.76 3.46 12.79
CA GLY A 77 -11.23 3.32 14.15
C GLY A 77 -9.84 2.69 14.22
N VAL A 78 -9.13 2.59 13.09
CA VAL A 78 -7.69 2.28 13.11
C VAL A 78 -6.94 3.48 13.71
N ASP A 79 -5.99 3.19 14.59
CA ASP A 79 -5.19 4.19 15.28
C ASP A 79 -4.43 5.09 14.29
N THR A 80 -4.51 6.41 14.49
CA THR A 80 -3.94 7.41 13.58
C THR A 80 -2.43 7.27 13.42
N LEU A 81 -1.70 6.95 14.49
CA LEU A 81 -0.25 6.77 14.42
C LEU A 81 0.11 5.53 13.58
N GLN A 82 -0.67 4.44 13.70
CA GLN A 82 -0.49 3.26 12.84
C GLN A 82 -0.72 3.59 11.35
N VAL A 83 -1.73 4.43 11.06
CA VAL A 83 -2.00 4.88 9.68
C VAL A 83 -0.87 5.76 9.15
N GLU A 84 -0.37 6.71 9.95
CA GLU A 84 0.76 7.56 9.57
C GLU A 84 2.04 6.74 9.28
N LEU A 85 2.35 5.77 10.13
CA LEU A 85 3.49 4.87 9.91
C LEU A 85 3.34 4.06 8.61
N LEU A 86 2.14 3.58 8.31
CA LEU A 86 1.88 2.85 7.07
C LEU A 86 2.02 3.76 5.83
N LEU A 87 1.60 5.03 5.92
CA LEU A 87 1.80 6.01 4.86
C LEU A 87 3.30 6.30 4.63
N ASP A 88 4.07 6.49 5.70
CA ASP A 88 5.53 6.67 5.60
C ASP A 88 6.20 5.45 4.95
N MET A 89 5.74 4.23 5.25
CA MET A 89 6.24 3.01 4.60
C MET A 89 5.93 2.99 3.09
N LEU A 90 4.75 3.46 2.68
CA LEU A 90 4.41 3.55 1.26
C LEU A 90 5.25 4.59 0.51
N ASP A 91 5.56 5.72 1.14
CA ASP A 91 6.45 6.73 0.58
C ASP A 91 7.88 6.16 0.41
N VAL A 92 8.41 5.47 1.43
CA VAL A 92 9.71 4.77 1.33
C VAL A 92 9.70 3.73 0.21
N ALA A 93 8.64 2.93 0.10
CA ALA A 93 8.51 1.92 -0.96
C ALA A 93 8.50 2.57 -2.34
N ARG A 94 7.78 3.68 -2.51
CA ARG A 94 7.73 4.43 -3.77
C ARG A 94 9.08 5.02 -4.16
N ASP A 95 9.82 5.57 -3.20
CA ASP A 95 11.16 6.12 -3.43
C ASP A 95 12.15 5.02 -3.84
N ARG A 96 12.03 3.83 -3.24
CA ARG A 96 12.83 2.64 -3.60
C ARG A 96 12.43 2.04 -4.95
N ASP A 97 11.16 2.15 -5.31
CA ASP A 97 10.63 1.65 -6.59
C ASP A 97 10.91 2.58 -7.77
N ASN A 98 11.07 3.88 -7.51
CA ASN A 98 11.51 4.85 -8.49
C ASN A 98 12.76 5.57 -7.95
N PRO A 99 13.90 4.87 -7.83
CA PRO A 99 15.14 5.56 -7.51
C PRO A 99 15.39 6.52 -8.67
N ASP A 100 15.51 7.82 -8.36
CA ASP A 100 15.74 8.88 -9.36
C ASP A 100 16.71 8.38 -10.45
N PRO A 101 16.39 8.50 -11.75
CA PRO A 101 17.42 8.39 -12.76
C PRO A 101 18.42 9.51 -12.46
N GLU A 102 19.70 9.17 -12.27
CA GLU A 102 20.83 10.10 -12.21
C GLU A 102 20.56 11.36 -13.06
N PRO A 103 20.83 12.58 -12.57
CA PRO A 103 20.63 13.78 -13.36
C PRO A 103 21.38 13.61 -14.68
N SER A 104 20.65 13.61 -15.79
CA SER A 104 21.24 13.64 -17.14
C SER A 104 22.04 14.93 -17.28
N GLY A 105 23.31 14.88 -16.93
CA GLY A 105 24.16 16.05 -16.87
C GLY A 105 25.62 15.69 -16.66
N LEU A 106 26.29 15.31 -17.74
CA LEU A 106 27.62 15.79 -18.14
C LEU A 106 27.78 15.63 -19.65
#